data_AF-A0A7J6SHB5-F1
#
_entry.id   AF-A0A7J6SHB5-F1
#
_cell.length_a   1.000
_cell.length_b   1.000
_cell.length_c   1.000
_cell.angle_alpha   90.00
_cell.angle_beta   90.00
_cell.angle_gamma   90.00
#
_symmetry.space_group_name_H-M   'P 1'
#
loop_
_entity.id
_entity.type
_entity.pdbx_description
1 polymer ?
#
loop_
_entity_poly.entity_id
_entity_poly.type
_entity_poly.pdbx_seq_one_letter_code
_entity_poly.pdbx_strand_id
1 'polypeptide(L)'
;HGQLLKFTIMQATAMRLSPDQEVSDKLGFVAKETEIEFHNGESGTVRVSSSKPIQRQIFAPDFNFEDLGIGGLSKEFADIFRRAFASRVFPPQVVKNLGITHVRGMLLYGPPG
;
A
#
# COMPACT_ATOMS: atom_id res chain seq x y z
N HIS A 1 -18.09 -28.76 -2.12
CA HIS A 1 -16.73 -28.86 -1.55
C HIS A 1 -16.57 -27.72 -0.56
N GLY A 2 -16.50 -27.99 0.73
CA GLY A 2 -16.23 -26.98 1.75
C GLY A 2 -14.74 -26.94 2.06
N GLN A 3 -14.17 -25.75 2.19
CA GLN A 3 -12.78 -25.59 2.64
C GLN A 3 -12.79 -25.25 4.12
N LEU A 4 -12.05 -26.03 4.92
CA LEU A 4 -11.82 -25.71 6.33
C LEU A 4 -10.71 -24.66 6.42
N LEU A 5 -11.00 -23.57 7.11
CA LEU A 5 -10.05 -22.49 7.38
C LEU A 5 -9.84 -22.37 8.89
N LYS A 6 -8.58 -22.21 9.28
CA LYS A 6 -8.21 -21.89 10.67
C LYS A 6 -7.84 -20.42 10.73
N PHE A 7 -8.49 -19.68 11.63
CA PHE A 7 -8.19 -18.29 11.89
C PHE A 7 -7.54 -18.17 13.27
N THR A 8 -6.57 -17.27 13.38
CA THR A 8 -5.94 -16.89 14.64
C THR A 8 -6.21 -15.40 14.84
N ILE A 9 -6.75 -15.03 16.00
CA ILE A 9 -6.94 -13.62 16.35
C ILE A 9 -5.55 -13.04 16.62
N MET A 10 -5.12 -12.10 15.79
CA MET A 10 -3.84 -11.41 15.96
C MET A 10 -3.97 -10.23 16.93
N GLN A 11 -5.05 -9.46 16.79
CA GLN A 11 -5.35 -8.29 17.60
C GLN A 11 -6.87 -8.14 17.72
N ALA A 12 -7.32 -7.67 18.87
CA ALA A 12 -8.68 -7.22 19.10
C ALA A 12 -8.61 -5.85 19.77
N THR A 13 -9.53 -4.96 19.40
CA THR A 13 -9.65 -3.63 20.02
C THR A 13 -11.12 -3.36 20.24
N ALA A 14 -11.49 -3.13 21.50
CA ALA A 14 -12.86 -2.84 21.87
C ALA A 14 -13.14 -1.33 21.84
N MET A 15 -14.36 -0.97 21.44
CA MET A 15 -14.81 0.41 21.53
C MET A 15 -14.92 0.82 23.00
N ARG A 16 -14.13 1.82 23.42
CA ARG A 16 -14.23 2.39 24.76
C ARG A 16 -15.47 3.28 24.84
N LEU A 17 -16.45 2.87 25.65
CA LEU A 17 -17.67 3.65 25.91
C LEU A 17 -17.43 4.79 26.92
N SER A 18 -16.39 4.67 27.75
CA SER A 18 -15.95 5.70 28.70
C SER A 18 -14.42 5.71 28.82
N PRO A 19 -13.78 6.87 29.05
CA PRO A 19 -12.33 6.97 29.15
C PRO A 19 -11.73 6.22 30.35
N ASP A 20 -12.50 6.04 31.43
CA ASP A 20 -12.03 5.41 32.68
C ASP A 20 -12.21 3.89 32.75
N GLN A 21 -12.71 3.25 31.69
CA GLN A 21 -12.81 1.79 31.67
C GLN A 21 -11.50 1.15 31.18
N GLU A 22 -10.89 0.36 32.07
CA GLU A 22 -9.92 -0.66 31.69
C GLU A 22 -10.66 -1.77 30.93
N VAL A 23 -10.49 -1.78 29.61
CA VAL A 23 -11.03 -2.83 28.76
C VAL A 23 -9.97 -3.92 28.64
N SER A 24 -10.33 -5.14 28.99
CA SER A 24 -9.47 -6.30 28.79
C SER A 24 -9.53 -6.74 27.33
N ASP A 25 -8.42 -6.56 26.60
CA ASP A 25 -8.32 -6.94 25.18
C ASP A 25 -8.25 -8.46 24.95
N LYS A 26 -8.34 -9.27 26.02
CA LYS A 26 -8.18 -10.72 25.93
C LYS A 26 -9.44 -11.46 25.48
N LEU A 27 -10.62 -10.92 25.74
CA LEU A 27 -11.91 -11.55 25.47
C LEU A 27 -12.93 -10.50 25.03
N GLY A 28 -13.72 -10.84 24.00
CA GLY A 28 -14.77 -9.97 23.48
C GLY A 28 -15.83 -10.79 22.75
N PHE A 29 -16.89 -10.11 22.32
CA PHE A 29 -17.93 -10.70 21.49
C PHE A 29 -18.02 -9.96 20.15
N VAL A 30 -18.41 -10.68 19.11
CA VAL A 30 -18.62 -10.10 17.78
C VAL A 30 -20.06 -9.59 17.70
N ALA A 31 -20.21 -8.28 17.51
CA ALA A 31 -21.49 -7.62 17.26
C ALA A 31 -21.67 -7.35 15.76
N LYS A 32 -22.86 -6.92 15.36
CA LYS A 32 -23.16 -6.53 13.97
C LYS A 32 -22.24 -5.42 13.45
N GLU A 33 -21.78 -4.56 14.35
CA GLU A 33 -20.91 -3.41 14.05
C GLU A 33 -19.41 -3.72 14.16
N THR A 34 -19.05 -4.97 14.50
CA THR A 34 -17.65 -5.37 14.57
C THR A 34 -17.04 -5.44 13.18
N GLU A 35 -16.02 -4.61 12.94
CA GLU A 35 -15.20 -4.68 11.74
C GLU A 35 -14.14 -5.78 11.87
N ILE A 36 -14.04 -6.65 10.87
CA ILE A 36 -13.08 -7.77 10.84
C ILE A 36 -12.12 -7.55 9.68
N GLU A 37 -10.82 -7.41 10.00
CA GLU A 37 -9.76 -7.36 9.01
C GLU A 37 -9.04 -8.71 8.93
N PHE A 38 -8.85 -9.22 7.71
CA PHE A 38 -8.16 -10.47 7.46
C PHE A 38 -6.74 -10.19 6.95
N HIS A 39 -5.76 -10.80 7.60
CA HIS A 39 -4.38 -10.80 7.16
C HIS A 39 -3.98 -12.19 6.65
N ASN A 40 -3.15 -12.23 5.61
CA ASN A 40 -2.58 -13.49 5.14
C ASN A 40 -1.63 -14.05 6.20
N GLY A 41 -1.77 -15.34 6.53
CA GLY A 41 -0.79 -16.03 7.36
C GLY A 41 0.56 -16.18 6.66
N GLU A 42 1.62 -16.47 7.41
CA GLU A 42 3.02 -16.58 6.92
C GLU A 42 3.17 -17.49 5.69
N SER A 43 2.37 -18.56 5.61
CA SER A 43 2.43 -19.53 4.51
C SER A 43 1.89 -18.99 3.16
N GLY A 44 1.21 -17.85 3.13
CA GLY A 44 0.82 -17.15 1.89
C GLY A 44 -0.15 -17.89 0.94
N THR A 45 -0.64 -19.08 1.30
CA THR A 45 -1.42 -19.96 0.41
C THR A 45 -2.84 -19.44 0.12
N VAL A 46 -3.36 -18.55 0.96
CA VAL A 46 -4.69 -17.97 0.82
C VAL A 46 -4.56 -16.53 0.34
N ARG A 47 -5.19 -16.21 -0.80
CA ARG A 47 -5.24 -14.83 -1.32
C ARG A 47 -6.51 -14.14 -0.83
N VAL A 48 -6.40 -13.37 0.24
CA VAL A 48 -7.48 -12.49 0.70
C VAL A 48 -7.63 -11.34 -0.30
N SER A 49 -8.78 -11.28 -0.97
CA SER A 49 -9.12 -10.17 -1.87
C SER A 49 -9.93 -9.14 -1.09
N SER A 50 -9.27 -8.09 -0.61
CA SER A 50 -9.95 -6.95 0.02
C SER A 50 -10.38 -5.93 -1.03
N SER A 51 -11.57 -5.34 -0.85
CA SER A 51 -12.03 -4.19 -1.63
C SER A 51 -11.33 -2.90 -1.22
N LYS A 52 -10.66 -2.87 -0.06
CA LYS A 52 -9.86 -1.74 0.38
C LYS A 52 -8.54 -1.70 -0.41
N PRO A 53 -8.24 -0.62 -1.15
CA PRO A 53 -7.00 -0.52 -1.88
C PRO A 53 -5.83 -0.50 -0.90
N ILE A 54 -5.04 -1.58 -0.87
CA ILE A 54 -3.73 -1.58 -0.20
C ILE A 54 -2.81 -0.70 -1.05
N GLN A 55 -2.83 0.61 -0.78
CA GLN A 55 -1.86 1.55 -1.33
C GLN A 55 -0.51 1.28 -0.66
N ARG A 56 0.28 0.36 -1.23
CA ARG A 56 1.71 0.32 -0.95
C ARG A 56 2.33 1.54 -1.63
N GLN A 57 2.35 2.68 -0.93
CA GLN A 57 3.15 3.83 -1.31
C GLN A 57 4.62 3.47 -1.09
N ILE A 58 5.24 2.83 -2.08
CA ILE A 58 6.66 2.47 -2.03
C ILE A 58 7.55 3.72 -2.14
N PHE A 59 7.00 4.84 -2.61
CA PHE A 59 7.70 6.11 -2.74
C PHE A 59 6.89 7.23 -2.07
N ALA A 60 7.55 7.94 -1.16
CA ALA A 60 6.99 9.15 -0.55
C ALA A 60 6.77 10.20 -1.66
N PRO A 61 5.63 10.93 -1.64
CA PRO A 61 5.36 12.00 -2.60
C PRO A 61 6.39 13.14 -2.53
N ASP A 62 7.13 13.27 -1.42
CA ASP A 62 8.09 14.35 -1.14
C ASP A 62 9.54 13.96 -1.47
N PHE A 63 9.76 13.20 -2.53
CA PHE A 63 11.11 12.81 -2.94
C PHE A 63 11.84 13.97 -3.63
N ASN A 64 12.82 14.57 -2.94
CA ASN A 64 13.66 15.64 -3.49
C ASN A 64 15.00 15.07 -4.00
N PHE A 65 15.36 15.37 -5.25
CA PHE A 65 16.57 14.85 -5.91
C PHE A 65 17.84 15.59 -5.51
N GLU A 66 17.71 16.78 -4.93
CA GLU A 66 18.84 17.52 -4.36
C GLU A 66 19.48 16.73 -3.21
N ASP A 67 18.68 16.00 -2.42
CA ASP A 67 19.15 15.15 -1.32
C ASP A 67 19.92 13.91 -1.80
N LEU A 68 19.78 13.53 -3.08
CA LEU A 68 20.51 12.43 -3.71
C LEU A 68 21.80 12.86 -4.41
N GLY A 69 22.15 14.15 -4.38
CA GLY A 69 23.41 14.66 -4.94
C GLY A 69 23.47 14.76 -6.46
N ILE A 70 22.33 14.67 -7.17
CA ILE A 70 22.25 14.84 -8.62
C ILE A 70 21.91 16.31 -8.93
N GLY A 71 22.95 17.13 -9.13
CA GLY A 71 22.79 18.53 -9.55
C GLY A 71 22.77 18.69 -11.08
N GLY A 72 21.96 19.64 -11.58
CA GLY A 72 22.08 20.18 -12.95
C GLY A 72 21.08 19.69 -14.00
N LEU A 73 20.25 18.67 -13.71
CA LEU A 73 19.25 18.13 -14.66
C LEU A 73 17.89 17.86 -13.98
N SER A 74 17.57 18.62 -12.93
CA SER A 74 16.40 18.38 -12.07
C SER A 74 15.07 18.41 -12.84
N LYS A 75 14.96 19.22 -13.89
CA LYS A 75 13.72 19.36 -14.68
C LYS A 75 13.48 18.15 -15.58
N GLU A 76 14.49 17.72 -16.32
CA GLU A 76 14.44 16.58 -17.24
C GLU A 76 14.25 15.28 -16.47
N PHE A 77 14.96 15.11 -15.35
CA PHE A 77 14.81 13.94 -14.48
C PHE A 77 13.48 13.91 -13.74
N ALA A 78 12.94 15.06 -13.29
CA ALA A 78 11.60 15.10 -12.70
C ALA A 78 10.53 14.69 -13.72
N ASP A 79 10.65 15.12 -14.97
CA ASP A 79 9.73 14.74 -16.05
C ASP A 79 9.81 13.26 -16.38
N ILE A 80 11.02 12.72 -16.44
CA ILE A 80 11.31 11.29 -16.59
C ILE A 80 10.70 10.48 -15.44
N PHE A 81 10.97 10.90 -14.20
CA PHE A 81 10.54 10.17 -13.01
C PHE A 81 9.02 10.18 -12.87
N ARG A 82 8.38 11.34 -13.11
CA ARG A 82 6.93 11.44 -13.19
C ARG A 82 6.39 10.47 -14.24
N ARG A 83 6.95 10.39 -15.44
CA ARG A 83 6.45 9.48 -16.48
C ARG A 83 6.67 7.99 -16.16
N ALA A 84 7.82 7.64 -15.60
CA ALA A 84 8.19 6.25 -15.34
C ALA A 84 7.60 5.69 -14.04
N PHE A 85 7.51 6.51 -12.99
CA PHE A 85 7.12 6.07 -11.65
C PHE A 85 5.72 6.53 -11.25
N ALA A 86 5.08 7.51 -11.92
CA ALA A 86 3.71 7.91 -11.58
C ALA A 86 2.72 6.75 -11.61
N SER A 87 2.87 5.83 -12.57
CA SER A 87 2.05 4.62 -12.66
C SER A 87 2.14 3.71 -11.42
N ARG A 88 3.15 3.88 -10.58
CA ARG A 88 3.35 3.16 -9.30
C ARG A 88 3.01 4.02 -8.07
N VAL A 89 2.97 5.35 -8.23
CA VAL A 89 2.55 6.31 -7.19
C VAL A 89 1.02 6.40 -7.15
N PHE A 90 0.36 6.41 -8.32
CA PHE A 90 -1.09 6.47 -8.40
C PHE A 90 -1.74 5.15 -7.96
N PRO A 91 -2.88 5.20 -7.25
CA PRO A 91 -3.58 4.01 -6.83
C PRO A 91 -3.91 3.10 -8.03
N PRO A 92 -3.77 1.77 -7.89
CA PRO A 92 -3.93 0.82 -9.00
C PRO A 92 -5.32 0.87 -9.64
N GLN A 93 -6.35 1.27 -8.87
CA GLN A 93 -7.70 1.47 -9.39
C GLN A 93 -7.77 2.58 -10.44
N VAL A 94 -7.08 3.71 -10.21
CA VAL A 94 -7.05 4.85 -11.13
C VAL A 94 -6.26 4.50 -12.39
N VAL A 95 -5.12 3.82 -12.24
CA VAL A 95 -4.28 3.37 -13.37
C VAL A 95 -5.04 2.39 -14.28
N LYS A 96 -5.81 1.46 -13.69
CA LYS A 96 -6.62 0.49 -14.45
C LYS A 96 -7.75 1.16 -15.24
N ASN A 97 -8.40 2.17 -14.65
CA ASN A 97 -9.49 2.91 -15.32
C ASN A 97 -8.97 3.81 -16.46
N LEU A 98 -7.74 4.33 -16.33
CA LEU A 98 -7.09 5.14 -17.36
C LEU A 98 -6.41 4.31 -18.46
N GLY A 99 -6.36 2.98 -18.33
CA GLY A 99 -5.72 2.09 -19.31
C GLY A 99 -4.21 2.29 -19.46
N ILE A 100 -3.55 2.89 -18.47
CA ILE A 100 -2.13 3.26 -18.55
C ILE A 100 -1.28 2.02 -18.27
N THR A 101 -0.41 1.67 -19.21
CA THR A 101 0.62 0.64 -19.03
C THR A 101 1.87 1.22 -18.37
N HIS A 102 2.42 0.54 -17.36
CA HIS A 102 3.68 0.92 -16.73
C HIS A 102 4.84 0.90 -17.73
N VAL A 103 5.74 1.89 -17.61
CA VAL A 103 6.95 1.98 -18.41
C VAL A 103 7.86 0.76 -18.11
N ARG A 104 8.33 0.08 -19.17
CA ARG A 104 9.16 -1.14 -19.05
C ARG A 104 10.66 -0.87 -18.99
N GLY A 105 11.11 0.27 -19.51
CA GLY A 105 12.52 0.66 -19.52
C GLY A 105 12.67 2.08 -20.06
N MET A 106 13.81 2.70 -19.78
CA MET A 106 14.17 4.03 -20.26
C MET A 106 15.54 3.99 -20.89
N LEU A 107 15.69 4.61 -22.07
CA LEU A 107 16.98 4.82 -22.70
C LEU A 107 17.41 6.26 -22.43
N LEU A 108 18.45 6.42 -21.60
CA LEU A 108 19.09 7.71 -21.37
C LEU A 108 20.36 7.76 -22.22
N TYR A 109 20.52 8.81 -23.00
CA TYR A 109 21.71 9.05 -23.81
C TYR A 109 22.09 10.52 -23.71
N GLY A 110 23.39 10.78 -23.80
CA GLY A 110 23.96 12.12 -23.75
C GLY A 110 25.37 12.12 -24.34
N PRO A 111 25.91 13.30 -24.65
CA PRO A 111 27.32 13.43 -24.99
C PRO A 111 28.18 12.89 -23.82
N PRO A 112 29.36 12.33 -24.10
CA PRO A 112 30.27 11.89 -23.04
C PRO A 112 30.66 13.08 -22.16
N GLY A 113 30.37 12.99 -20.86
CA GLY A 113 30.55 14.06 -19.88
C GLY A 113 29.34 14.16 -18.98
#